data_AF-A0A8J3XD91-F1
#
_entry.id   AF-A0A8J3XD91-F1
#
_cell.length_a   1.000
_cell.length_b   1.000
_cell.length_c   1.000
_cell.angle_alpha   90.00
_cell.angle_beta   90.00
_cell.angle_gamma   90.00
#
_symmetry.space_group_name_H-M   'P 1'
#
loop_
_entity.id
_entity.type
_entity.pdbx_description
1 polymer ?
#
loop_
_entity_poly.entity_id
_entity_poly.type
_entity_poly.pdbx_seq_one_letter_code
_entity_poly.pdbx_strand_id
1 'polypeptide(L)'
;MHGQMPQAMPLLSRGKHRNPSKGACFMELASYLAGERWSDHPSCTHPLLAGLARLVNDHTSDAARPHLAELIPAVIGLTGDDLRIDAQIALRSATTALPVVAHERQLAMAVSILSAEHVLAELDGRPSGSIRDSSREALEQVPDAMRWALAFRRGVRISAKGFRRYAAPNTVQLAVRGIAQACVLDPNPLLRNLLAKAIEDCTALTGVPAQAEAAFEPGRWEEACRLTTR
;
A
#
# COMPACT_ATOMS: atom_id res chain seq x y z
N MET A 1 -28.06 -0.70 -2.81
CA MET A 1 -28.37 0.74 -2.62
C MET A 1 -27.08 1.50 -2.81
N HIS A 2 -26.97 2.31 -3.86
CA HIS A 2 -25.78 3.11 -4.15
C HIS A 2 -25.67 4.20 -3.09
N GLY A 3 -24.70 4.09 -2.17
CA GLY A 3 -24.36 5.18 -1.26
C GLY A 3 -23.92 6.38 -2.10
N GLN A 4 -24.70 7.45 -2.07
CA GLN A 4 -24.34 8.71 -2.72
C GLN A 4 -23.00 9.18 -2.17
N MET A 5 -21.99 9.24 -3.04
CA MET A 5 -20.73 9.89 -2.67
C MET A 5 -21.02 11.36 -2.32
N PRO A 6 -20.44 11.90 -1.23
CA PRO A 6 -20.62 13.30 -0.87
C PRO A 6 -20.22 14.22 -2.04
N GLN A 7 -21.00 15.27 -2.30
CA GLN A 7 -20.76 16.21 -3.42
C GLN A 7 -19.42 16.95 -3.33
N ALA A 8 -18.78 16.99 -2.16
CA ALA A 8 -17.48 17.61 -1.94
C ALA A 8 -16.45 16.56 -1.48
N MET A 9 -15.27 16.60 -2.11
CA MET A 9 -14.11 15.78 -1.75
C MET A 9 -13.10 16.63 -0.99
N PRO A 10 -12.50 16.09 0.09
CA PRO A 10 -11.44 16.79 0.79
C PRO A 10 -10.21 16.92 -0.12
N LEU A 11 -9.52 18.05 -0.02
CA LEU A 11 -8.32 18.31 -0.81
C LEU A 11 -7.11 17.67 -0.13
N LEU A 12 -6.44 16.78 -0.86
CA LEU A 12 -5.22 16.15 -0.39
C LEU A 12 -3.98 16.87 -0.93
N SER A 13 -2.96 17.00 -0.08
CA SER A 13 -1.66 17.58 -0.40
C SER A 13 -0.52 16.61 -0.08
N ARG A 14 0.63 16.85 -0.73
CA ARG A 14 1.84 16.05 -0.55
C ARG A 14 2.52 16.37 0.79
N GLY A 15 3.08 15.34 1.43
CA GLY A 15 3.91 15.48 2.61
C GLY A 15 3.12 15.60 3.91
N LYS A 16 3.82 15.94 4.99
CA LYS A 16 3.28 16.02 6.35
C LYS A 16 2.87 17.45 6.70
N HIS A 17 1.74 17.59 7.37
CA HIS A 17 1.15 18.85 7.80
C HIS A 17 0.93 18.87 9.31
N ARG A 18 1.11 20.05 9.90
CA ARG A 18 0.97 20.21 11.37
C ARG A 18 -0.48 20.25 11.82
N ASN A 19 -1.40 20.62 10.93
CA ASN A 19 -2.84 20.76 11.18
C ASN A 19 -3.58 20.87 9.83
N PRO A 20 -4.92 20.73 9.82
CA PRO A 20 -5.71 20.72 8.60
C PRO A 20 -5.62 22.00 7.75
N SER A 21 -5.41 23.17 8.37
CA SER A 21 -5.33 24.44 7.65
C SER A 21 -4.03 24.63 6.85
N LYS A 22 -3.09 23.69 6.97
CA LYS A 22 -1.88 23.62 6.15
C LYS A 22 -1.96 22.59 5.03
N GLY A 23 -3.10 21.92 4.87
CA GLY A 23 -3.29 20.78 3.99
C GLY A 23 -3.42 19.48 4.78
N ALA A 24 -3.66 18.38 4.05
CA ALA A 24 -3.85 17.06 4.61
C ALA A 24 -3.30 16.01 3.65
N CYS A 25 -2.46 15.10 4.13
CA CYS A 25 -2.20 13.86 3.41
C CYS A 25 -3.30 12.83 3.72
N PHE A 26 -3.31 11.75 2.93
CA PHE A 26 -4.21 10.61 3.11
C PHE A 26 -4.30 10.12 4.57
N MET A 27 -3.15 9.90 5.23
CA MET A 27 -3.13 9.30 6.58
C MET A 27 -3.48 10.30 7.69
N GLU A 28 -3.23 11.58 7.48
CA GLU A 28 -3.68 12.63 8.42
C GLU A 28 -5.20 12.71 8.44
N LEU A 29 -5.81 12.67 7.27
CA LEU A 29 -7.26 12.64 7.17
C LEU A 29 -7.84 11.31 7.71
N ALA A 30 -7.18 10.18 7.47
CA ALA A 30 -7.57 8.91 8.10
C ALA A 30 -7.53 8.99 9.64
N SER A 31 -6.46 9.58 10.21
CA SER A 31 -6.33 9.76 11.67
C SER A 31 -7.47 10.61 12.24
N TYR A 32 -7.83 11.69 11.55
CA TYR A 32 -8.91 12.58 11.95
C TYR A 32 -10.27 11.88 11.90
N LEU A 33 -10.56 11.17 10.81
CA LEU A 33 -11.81 10.43 10.66
C LEU A 33 -11.94 9.31 11.71
N ALA A 34 -10.83 8.65 12.05
CA ALA A 34 -10.76 7.66 13.13
C ALA A 34 -10.90 8.26 14.54
N GLY A 35 -10.94 9.60 14.68
CA GLY A 35 -10.99 10.28 15.97
C GLY A 35 -9.65 10.31 16.73
N GLU A 36 -8.56 9.99 16.04
CA GLU A 36 -7.22 10.09 16.59
C GLU A 36 -6.69 11.53 16.52
N ARG A 37 -5.55 11.76 17.19
CA ARG A 37 -4.80 12.99 17.02
C ARG A 37 -4.27 13.09 15.58
N TRP A 38 -4.39 14.28 14.98
CA TRP A 38 -3.84 14.60 13.66
C TRP A 38 -2.39 14.10 13.50
N SER A 39 -2.21 13.08 12.66
CA SER A 39 -0.92 12.42 12.44
C SER A 39 -0.88 11.71 11.10
N ASP A 40 0.27 11.78 10.43
CA ASP A 40 0.56 10.97 9.24
C ASP A 40 0.99 9.52 9.59
N HIS A 41 1.12 9.21 10.88
CA HIS A 41 1.40 7.88 11.42
C HIS A 41 0.32 7.50 12.46
N PRO A 42 -0.93 7.27 12.04
CA PRO A 42 -2.00 6.91 12.96
C PRO A 42 -1.88 5.47 13.48
N SER A 43 -2.55 5.19 14.60
CA SER A 43 -2.71 3.82 15.12
C SER A 43 -3.85 3.05 14.47
N CYS A 44 -4.78 3.75 13.80
CA CYS A 44 -5.97 3.16 13.19
C CYS A 44 -5.69 2.33 11.92
N THR A 45 -4.43 2.25 11.47
CA THR A 45 -4.04 1.56 10.24
C THR A 45 -2.68 0.88 10.42
N HIS A 46 -2.52 -0.31 9.85
CA HIS A 46 -1.28 -1.07 9.87
C HIS A 46 -0.08 -0.21 9.41
N PRO A 47 1.07 -0.20 10.12
CA PRO A 47 2.17 0.73 9.86
C PRO A 47 2.70 0.68 8.41
N LEU A 48 2.81 -0.51 7.83
CA LEU A 48 3.27 -0.66 6.45
C LEU A 48 2.23 -0.16 5.43
N LEU A 49 0.93 -0.37 5.70
CA LEU A 49 -0.15 0.12 4.84
C LEU A 49 -0.24 1.65 4.89
N ALA A 50 -0.08 2.24 6.08
CA ALA A 50 0.04 3.69 6.26
C ALA A 50 1.28 4.25 5.53
N GLY A 51 2.39 3.50 5.53
CA GLY A 51 3.57 3.82 4.73
C GLY A 51 3.30 3.83 3.22
N LEU A 52 2.63 2.78 2.71
CA LEU A 52 2.21 2.69 1.31
C LEU A 52 1.28 3.85 0.93
N ALA A 53 0.25 4.13 1.73
CA ALA A 53 -0.72 5.19 1.48
C ALA A 53 -0.06 6.58 1.39
N ARG A 54 0.89 6.89 2.30
CA ARG A 54 1.67 8.14 2.22
C ARG A 54 2.52 8.21 0.96
N LEU A 55 3.20 7.12 0.60
CA LEU A 55 4.00 7.09 -0.62
C LEU A 55 3.14 7.28 -1.87
N VAL A 56 1.98 6.62 -1.95
CA VAL A 56 1.02 6.79 -3.05
C VAL A 56 0.50 8.22 -3.11
N ASN A 57 0.08 8.80 -1.97
CA ASN A 57 -0.33 10.20 -1.87
C ASN A 57 0.72 11.17 -2.43
N ASP A 58 1.97 10.96 -2.03
CA ASP A 58 3.08 11.87 -2.36
C ASP A 58 3.57 11.75 -3.81
N HIS A 59 3.30 10.62 -4.47
CA HIS A 59 3.70 10.38 -5.86
C HIS A 59 2.52 10.44 -6.84
N THR A 60 1.29 10.63 -6.36
CA THR A 60 0.13 10.93 -7.20
C THR A 60 0.13 12.41 -7.57
N SER A 61 -0.16 12.71 -8.83
CA SER A 61 -0.25 14.09 -9.34
C SER A 61 -1.31 14.91 -8.60
N ASP A 62 -1.15 16.23 -8.56
CA ASP A 62 -2.12 17.12 -7.88
C ASP A 62 -3.54 16.98 -8.44
N ALA A 63 -3.67 16.80 -9.75
CA ALA A 63 -4.96 16.62 -10.41
C ALA A 63 -5.65 15.29 -10.04
N ALA A 64 -4.89 14.21 -9.86
CA ALA A 64 -5.44 12.89 -9.55
C ALA A 64 -5.60 12.63 -8.04
N ARG A 65 -4.87 13.35 -7.19
CA ARG A 65 -4.83 13.08 -5.73
C ARG A 65 -6.20 13.11 -5.04
N PRO A 66 -7.15 14.00 -5.39
CA PRO A 66 -8.49 13.98 -4.77
C PRO A 66 -9.21 12.62 -4.88
N HIS A 67 -8.97 11.84 -5.93
CA HIS A 67 -9.56 10.50 -6.08
C HIS A 67 -9.02 9.46 -5.09
N LEU A 68 -7.91 9.74 -4.41
CA LEU A 68 -7.44 8.88 -3.33
C LEU A 68 -8.30 9.01 -2.08
N ALA A 69 -8.95 10.16 -1.85
CA ALA A 69 -9.73 10.38 -0.64
C ALA A 69 -10.89 9.38 -0.49
N GLU A 70 -11.40 8.86 -1.61
CA GLU A 70 -12.42 7.80 -1.67
C GLU A 70 -11.98 6.51 -0.95
N LEU A 71 -10.67 6.24 -0.85
CA LEU A 71 -10.12 5.04 -0.24
C LEU A 71 -9.85 5.21 1.26
N ILE A 72 -9.92 6.45 1.81
CA ILE A 72 -9.54 6.75 3.20
C ILE A 72 -10.39 5.99 4.22
N PRO A 73 -11.73 5.94 4.12
CA PRO A 73 -12.52 5.21 5.10
C PRO A 73 -12.12 3.72 5.20
N ALA A 74 -11.72 3.12 4.08
CA ALA A 74 -11.41 1.71 3.99
C ALA A 74 -10.09 1.29 4.68
N VAL A 75 -9.21 2.23 5.03
CA VAL A 75 -7.99 1.91 5.81
C VAL A 75 -8.18 1.94 7.32
N ILE A 76 -9.29 2.52 7.79
CA ILE A 76 -9.56 2.74 9.21
C ILE A 76 -9.96 1.40 9.83
N GLY A 77 -9.30 1.04 10.93
CA GLY A 77 -9.52 -0.23 11.62
C GLY A 77 -8.75 -1.41 11.01
N LEU A 78 -8.09 -1.23 9.86
CA LEU A 78 -7.18 -2.24 9.28
C LEU A 78 -5.87 -2.29 10.07
N THR A 79 -5.99 -2.84 11.27
CA THR A 79 -4.92 -3.00 12.27
C THR A 79 -4.61 -4.48 12.43
N GLY A 80 -3.38 -4.80 12.82
CA GLY A 80 -2.94 -6.19 13.03
C GLY A 80 -1.43 -6.28 13.22
N ASP A 81 -0.97 -7.39 13.80
CA ASP A 81 0.46 -7.65 14.01
C ASP A 81 0.90 -8.98 13.34
N ASP A 82 0.03 -9.64 12.57
CA ASP A 82 0.43 -10.81 11.80
C ASP A 82 1.37 -10.39 10.65
N LEU A 83 2.54 -11.04 10.59
CA LEU A 83 3.54 -10.83 9.54
C LEU A 83 3.01 -11.12 8.13
N ARG A 84 1.93 -11.90 8.01
CA ARG A 84 1.21 -12.09 6.74
C ARG A 84 0.78 -10.76 6.11
N ILE A 85 0.40 -9.78 6.93
CA ILE A 85 -0.01 -8.45 6.44
C ILE A 85 1.18 -7.76 5.76
N ASP A 86 2.35 -7.73 6.42
CA ASP A 86 3.57 -7.16 5.83
C ASP A 86 3.96 -7.84 4.51
N ALA A 87 3.95 -9.18 4.52
CA ALA A 87 4.36 -9.98 3.36
C ALA A 87 3.39 -9.81 2.19
N GLN A 88 2.09 -9.74 2.46
CA GLN A 88 1.07 -9.54 1.44
C GLN A 88 1.14 -8.13 0.83
N ILE A 89 1.33 -7.07 1.65
CA ILE A 89 1.53 -5.70 1.14
C ILE A 89 2.78 -5.62 0.26
N ALA A 90 3.89 -6.22 0.72
CA ALA A 90 5.15 -6.23 -0.03
C ALA A 90 5.00 -6.98 -1.36
N LEU A 91 4.36 -8.16 -1.34
CA LEU A 91 4.11 -8.93 -2.56
C LEU A 91 3.21 -8.18 -3.53
N ARG A 92 2.11 -7.58 -3.05
CA ARG A 92 1.21 -6.75 -3.86
C ARG A 92 1.97 -5.62 -4.52
N SER A 93 2.78 -4.90 -3.74
CA SER A 93 3.58 -3.78 -4.24
C SER A 93 4.59 -4.23 -5.30
N ALA A 94 5.30 -5.32 -5.04
CA ALA A 94 6.30 -5.84 -5.95
C ALA A 94 5.69 -6.37 -7.26
N THR A 95 4.61 -7.15 -7.17
CA THR A 95 3.93 -7.72 -8.35
C THR A 95 3.29 -6.65 -9.23
N THR A 96 2.69 -5.61 -8.64
CA THR A 96 2.12 -4.48 -9.41
C THR A 96 3.20 -3.65 -10.10
N ALA A 97 4.35 -3.44 -9.45
CA ALA A 97 5.44 -2.64 -10.02
C ALA A 97 6.25 -3.38 -11.08
N LEU A 98 6.46 -4.69 -10.91
CA LEU A 98 7.36 -5.51 -11.74
C LEU A 98 7.26 -5.27 -13.27
N PRO A 99 6.08 -5.27 -13.90
CA PRO A 99 5.99 -5.14 -15.36
C PRO A 99 6.32 -3.73 -15.89
N VAL A 100 6.24 -2.69 -15.05
CA VAL A 100 6.35 -1.28 -15.50
C VAL A 100 7.67 -0.61 -15.09
N VAL A 101 8.34 -1.12 -14.05
CA VAL A 101 9.58 -0.52 -13.57
C VAL A 101 10.75 -0.81 -14.51
N ALA A 102 11.73 0.10 -14.52
CA ALA A 102 12.98 -0.08 -15.25
C ALA A 102 13.69 -1.38 -14.87
N HIS A 103 14.44 -1.96 -15.82
CA HIS A 103 15.06 -3.28 -15.68
C HIS A 103 15.84 -3.48 -14.37
N GLU A 104 16.67 -2.51 -13.97
CA GLU A 104 17.42 -2.56 -12.72
C GLU A 104 16.53 -2.74 -11.48
N ARG A 105 15.33 -2.13 -11.50
CA ARG A 105 14.34 -2.26 -10.43
C ARG A 105 13.53 -3.55 -10.54
N GLN A 106 13.38 -4.13 -11.74
CA GLN A 106 12.77 -5.45 -11.89
C GLN A 106 13.54 -6.52 -11.11
N LEU A 107 14.88 -6.42 -11.06
CA LEU A 107 15.71 -7.30 -10.23
C LEU A 107 15.31 -7.23 -8.74
N ALA A 108 15.15 -6.02 -8.21
CA ALA A 108 14.74 -5.80 -6.83
C ALA A 108 13.29 -6.25 -6.56
N MET A 109 12.37 -6.03 -7.51
CA MET A 109 10.99 -6.50 -7.39
C MET A 109 10.90 -8.02 -7.43
N ALA A 110 11.66 -8.69 -8.31
CA ALA A 110 11.72 -10.15 -8.36
C ALA A 110 12.26 -10.75 -7.04
N VAL A 111 13.32 -10.17 -6.46
CA VAL A 111 13.81 -10.58 -5.13
C VAL A 111 12.76 -10.34 -4.04
N SER A 112 12.02 -9.23 -4.12
CA SER A 112 10.95 -8.91 -3.17
C SER A 112 9.81 -9.93 -3.24
N ILE A 113 9.38 -10.33 -4.44
CA ILE A 113 8.36 -11.37 -4.65
C ILE A 113 8.80 -12.69 -4.03
N LEU A 114 10.02 -13.15 -4.36
CA LEU A 114 10.55 -14.40 -3.83
C LEU A 114 10.71 -14.37 -2.30
N SER A 115 11.06 -13.23 -1.73
CA SER A 115 11.20 -13.05 -0.28
C SER A 115 9.85 -13.05 0.43
N ALA A 116 8.85 -12.36 -0.12
CA ALA A 116 7.49 -12.36 0.43
C ALA A 116 6.83 -13.73 0.33
N GLU A 117 6.95 -14.43 -0.81
CA GLU A 117 6.46 -15.80 -0.98
C GLU A 117 7.13 -16.78 -0.02
N HIS A 118 8.42 -16.59 0.28
CA HIS A 118 9.11 -17.39 1.28
C HIS A 118 8.49 -17.25 2.67
N VAL A 119 8.30 -16.01 3.11
CA VAL A 119 7.73 -15.69 4.42
C VAL A 119 6.30 -16.24 4.51
N LEU A 120 5.48 -16.04 3.48
CA LEU A 120 4.13 -16.58 3.44
C LEU A 120 4.13 -18.11 3.47
N ALA A 121 5.00 -18.77 2.70
CA ALA A 121 5.08 -20.23 2.70
C ALA A 121 5.47 -20.77 4.08
N GLU A 122 6.43 -20.15 4.76
CA GLU A 122 6.83 -20.52 6.12
C GLU A 122 5.69 -20.35 7.12
N LEU A 123 5.01 -19.19 7.08
CA LEU A 123 3.88 -18.91 7.97
C LEU A 123 2.72 -19.89 7.73
N ASP A 124 2.45 -20.25 6.48
CA ASP A 124 1.36 -21.16 6.07
C ASP A 124 1.72 -22.65 6.21
N GLY A 125 2.94 -22.98 6.66
CA GLY A 125 3.41 -24.37 6.72
C GLY A 125 3.57 -25.06 5.36
N ARG A 126 3.69 -24.28 4.27
CA ARG A 126 3.93 -24.79 2.92
C ARG A 126 5.41 -25.16 2.73
N PRO A 127 5.75 -26.11 1.83
CA PRO A 127 7.13 -26.49 1.56
C PRO A 127 8.01 -25.28 1.20
N SER A 128 9.25 -25.27 1.69
CA SER A 128 10.21 -24.20 1.39
C SER A 128 10.42 -24.06 -0.12
N GLY A 129 10.34 -22.84 -0.63
CA GLY A 129 10.42 -22.56 -2.07
C GLY A 129 9.10 -22.65 -2.82
N SER A 130 7.98 -22.98 -2.14
CA SER A 130 6.64 -22.87 -2.73
C SER A 130 6.34 -21.42 -3.10
N ILE A 131 5.83 -21.22 -4.30
CA ILE A 131 5.42 -19.92 -4.85
C ILE A 131 4.01 -20.09 -5.39
N ARG A 132 3.09 -19.16 -5.05
CA ARG A 132 1.73 -19.14 -5.60
C ARG A 132 1.74 -18.90 -7.11
N ASP A 133 0.74 -19.43 -7.82
CA ASP A 133 0.66 -19.32 -9.28
C ASP A 133 0.66 -17.87 -9.77
N SER A 134 -0.08 -16.98 -9.11
CA SER A 134 -0.09 -15.55 -9.44
C SER A 134 1.29 -14.88 -9.32
N SER A 135 2.10 -15.29 -8.34
CA SER A 135 3.47 -14.80 -8.16
C SER A 135 4.42 -15.37 -9.22
N ARG A 136 4.18 -16.61 -9.65
CA ARG A 136 4.90 -17.24 -10.76
C ARG A 136 4.60 -16.53 -12.08
N GLU A 137 3.31 -16.33 -12.39
CA GLU A 137 2.86 -15.64 -13.60
C GLU A 137 3.45 -14.22 -13.70
N ALA A 138 3.53 -13.50 -12.58
CA ALA A 138 4.19 -12.18 -12.56
C ALA A 138 5.69 -12.29 -12.90
N LEU A 139 6.41 -13.23 -12.28
CA LEU A 139 7.85 -13.43 -12.53
C LEU A 139 8.14 -13.88 -13.97
N GLU A 140 7.25 -14.65 -14.59
CA GLU A 140 7.38 -15.11 -15.98
C GLU A 140 7.34 -13.98 -17.01
N GLN A 141 6.76 -12.82 -16.66
CA GLN A 141 6.80 -11.61 -17.51
C GLN A 141 8.19 -10.98 -17.60
N VAL A 142 9.10 -11.30 -16.67
CA VAL A 142 10.45 -10.74 -16.59
C VAL A 142 11.50 -11.84 -16.36
N PRO A 143 11.65 -12.77 -17.32
CA PRO A 143 12.39 -14.02 -17.11
C PRO A 143 13.86 -13.78 -16.73
N ASP A 144 14.48 -12.70 -17.21
CA ASP A 144 15.87 -12.36 -16.87
C ASP A 144 16.00 -11.95 -15.40
N ALA A 145 15.09 -11.11 -14.91
CA ALA A 145 15.04 -10.70 -13.51
C ALA A 145 14.71 -11.87 -12.58
N MET A 146 13.79 -12.75 -13.00
CA MET A 146 13.48 -13.99 -12.28
C MET A 146 14.70 -14.89 -12.13
N ARG A 147 15.44 -15.17 -13.22
CA ARG A 147 16.64 -16.01 -13.18
C ARG A 147 17.72 -15.41 -12.27
N TRP A 148 17.94 -14.10 -12.37
CA TRP A 148 18.89 -13.40 -11.52
C TRP A 148 18.50 -13.47 -10.04
N ALA A 149 17.23 -13.21 -9.71
CA ALA A 149 16.74 -13.22 -8.33
C ALA A 149 16.83 -14.60 -7.67
N LEU A 150 16.56 -15.68 -8.43
CA LEU A 150 16.74 -17.06 -7.97
C LEU A 150 18.20 -17.38 -7.66
N ALA A 151 19.15 -16.89 -8.47
CA ALA A 151 20.57 -17.06 -8.22
C ALA A 151 21.01 -16.27 -6.97
N PHE A 152 20.58 -15.01 -6.84
CA PHE A 152 20.89 -14.14 -5.70
C PHE A 152 20.41 -14.72 -4.36
N ARG A 153 19.20 -15.29 -4.33
CA ARG A 153 18.57 -15.80 -3.11
C ARG A 153 19.32 -16.97 -2.46
N ARG A 154 20.12 -17.74 -3.23
CA ARG A 154 20.89 -18.87 -2.68
C ARG A 154 21.89 -18.46 -1.59
N GLY A 155 22.25 -17.17 -1.49
CA GLY A 155 23.16 -16.64 -0.48
C GLY A 155 22.53 -15.81 0.64
N VAL A 156 21.22 -15.55 0.63
CA VAL A 156 20.59 -14.57 1.55
C VAL A 156 19.41 -15.20 2.29
N ARG A 157 19.51 -15.27 3.62
CA ARG A 157 18.40 -15.61 4.51
C ARG A 157 17.96 -14.36 5.26
N ILE A 158 16.67 -14.02 5.15
CA ILE A 158 16.07 -12.88 5.87
C ILE A 158 15.21 -13.46 6.99
N SER A 159 15.43 -13.01 8.22
CA SER A 159 14.56 -13.37 9.34
C SER A 159 13.22 -12.63 9.26
N ALA A 160 12.16 -13.18 9.86
CA ALA A 160 10.87 -12.52 9.99
C ALA A 160 10.96 -11.05 10.47
N LYS A 161 11.78 -10.81 11.52
CA LYS A 161 12.04 -9.47 12.06
C LYS A 161 12.76 -8.57 11.05
N GLY A 162 13.77 -9.09 10.34
CA GLY A 162 14.47 -8.37 9.30
C GLY A 162 13.58 -8.04 8.11
N PHE A 163 12.66 -8.95 7.77
CA PHE A 163 11.69 -8.77 6.71
C PHE A 163 10.75 -7.60 7.01
N ARG A 164 10.09 -7.63 8.17
CA ARG A 164 9.20 -6.56 8.64
C ARG A 164 9.91 -5.22 8.73
N ARG A 165 11.11 -5.19 9.30
CA ARG A 165 11.83 -3.93 9.57
C ARG A 165 12.46 -3.30 8.34
N TYR A 166 12.91 -4.10 7.38
CA TYR A 166 13.73 -3.61 6.26
C TYR A 166 13.20 -4.04 4.90
N ALA A 167 12.97 -5.34 4.68
CA ALA A 167 12.62 -5.83 3.34
C ALA A 167 11.28 -5.29 2.86
N ALA A 168 10.21 -5.45 3.65
CA ALA A 168 8.86 -5.03 3.24
C ALA A 168 8.74 -3.51 3.06
N PRO A 169 9.24 -2.64 3.99
CA PRO A 169 9.26 -1.19 3.76
C PRO A 169 10.06 -0.78 2.51
N ASN A 170 11.23 -1.38 2.28
CA ASN A 170 12.03 -1.07 1.10
C ASN A 170 11.34 -1.50 -0.20
N THR A 171 10.68 -2.67 -0.21
CA THR A 171 9.87 -3.13 -1.35
C THR A 171 8.79 -2.11 -1.70
N VAL A 172 8.01 -1.67 -0.72
CA VAL A 172 6.95 -0.66 -0.91
C VAL A 172 7.53 0.65 -1.47
N GLN A 173 8.63 1.13 -0.90
CA GLN A 173 9.29 2.37 -1.35
C GLN A 173 9.79 2.27 -2.79
N LEU A 174 10.47 1.18 -3.15
CA LEU A 174 10.99 0.95 -4.49
C LEU A 174 9.87 0.75 -5.52
N ALA A 175 8.81 0.04 -5.15
CA ALA A 175 7.65 -0.20 -6.00
C ALA A 175 6.94 1.11 -6.36
N VAL A 176 6.56 1.92 -5.36
CA VAL A 176 5.83 3.18 -5.59
C VAL A 176 6.66 4.18 -6.39
N ARG A 177 7.93 4.40 -6.01
CA ARG A 177 8.84 5.28 -6.76
C ARG A 177 9.08 4.75 -8.17
N GLY A 178 9.17 3.43 -8.31
CA GLY A 178 9.32 2.75 -9.58
C GLY A 178 8.16 3.02 -10.52
N ILE A 179 6.93 2.81 -10.05
CA ILE A 179 5.69 3.06 -10.80
C ILE A 179 5.59 4.55 -11.17
N ALA A 180 5.84 5.45 -10.22
CA ALA A 180 5.75 6.89 -10.44
C ALA A 180 6.75 7.43 -11.48
N GLN A 181 7.85 6.70 -11.71
CA GLN A 181 8.91 7.04 -12.67
C GLN A 181 8.90 6.12 -13.90
N ALA A 182 7.92 5.23 -14.02
CA ALA A 182 7.82 4.29 -15.13
C ALA A 182 7.51 5.04 -16.44
N CYS A 183 7.98 4.49 -17.56
CA CYS A 183 7.66 4.99 -18.89
C CYS A 183 6.25 4.54 -19.33
N VAL A 184 5.24 4.90 -18.54
CA VAL A 184 3.82 4.66 -18.81
C VAL A 184 3.11 5.99 -19.06
N LEU A 185 2.01 5.97 -19.82
CA LEU A 185 1.29 7.19 -20.19
C LEU A 185 0.77 7.96 -18.96
N ASP A 186 0.19 7.24 -18.00
CA ASP A 186 -0.27 7.81 -16.73
C ASP A 186 -0.08 6.79 -15.59
N PRO A 187 0.81 7.06 -14.61
CA PRO A 187 1.02 6.16 -13.47
C PRO A 187 -0.05 6.30 -12.38
N ASN A 188 -0.88 7.36 -12.37
CA ASN A 188 -1.81 7.64 -11.28
C ASN A 188 -2.86 6.52 -11.08
N PRO A 189 -3.51 5.97 -12.12
CA PRO A 189 -4.44 4.85 -11.97
C PRO A 189 -3.75 3.61 -11.38
N LEU A 190 -2.50 3.35 -11.76
CA LEU A 190 -1.74 2.20 -11.26
C LEU A 190 -1.40 2.37 -9.77
N LEU A 191 -1.01 3.57 -9.34
CA LEU A 191 -0.77 3.90 -7.92
C LEU A 191 -2.06 3.79 -7.07
N ARG A 192 -3.18 4.33 -7.56
CA ARG A 192 -4.48 4.21 -6.89
C ARG A 192 -4.91 2.76 -6.78
N ASN A 193 -4.80 1.99 -7.87
CA ASN A 193 -5.15 0.57 -7.88
C ASN A 193 -4.25 -0.26 -6.96
N LEU A 194 -2.95 0.03 -6.90
CA LEU A 194 -2.03 -0.59 -5.95
C LEU A 194 -2.53 -0.40 -4.51
N LEU A 195 -2.85 0.85 -4.12
CA LEU A 195 -3.36 1.13 -2.79
C LEU A 195 -4.70 0.41 -2.52
N ALA A 196 -5.66 0.49 -3.46
CA ALA A 196 -6.96 -0.16 -3.32
C ALA A 196 -6.83 -1.69 -3.15
N LYS A 197 -5.98 -2.36 -3.94
CA LYS A 197 -5.73 -3.80 -3.82
C LYS A 197 -4.98 -4.17 -2.55
N ALA A 198 -4.07 -3.32 -2.06
CA ALA A 198 -3.42 -3.54 -0.76
C ALA A 198 -4.42 -3.42 0.40
N ILE A 199 -5.38 -2.51 0.31
CA ILE A 199 -6.49 -2.38 1.27
C ILE A 199 -7.33 -3.66 1.26
N GLU A 200 -7.79 -4.11 0.08
CA GLU A 200 -8.55 -5.37 -0.06
C GLU A 200 -7.82 -6.57 0.54
N ASP A 201 -6.52 -6.70 0.26
CA ASP A 201 -5.68 -7.77 0.81
C ASP A 201 -5.60 -7.71 2.35
N CYS A 202 -5.47 -6.51 2.94
CA CYS A 202 -5.44 -6.31 4.38
C CYS A 202 -6.79 -6.59 5.04
N THR A 203 -7.89 -6.17 4.41
CA THR A 203 -9.25 -6.49 4.86
C THR A 203 -9.46 -7.99 4.92
N ALA A 204 -9.04 -8.73 3.89
CA ALA A 204 -9.16 -10.18 3.85
C ALA A 204 -8.36 -10.88 4.98
N LEU A 205 -7.17 -10.37 5.30
CA LEU A 205 -6.29 -10.95 6.32
C LEU A 205 -6.67 -10.59 7.76
N THR A 206 -7.21 -9.39 7.99
CA THR A 206 -7.62 -8.94 9.33
C THR A 206 -8.97 -9.52 9.75
N GLY A 207 -9.74 -10.08 8.81
CA GLY A 207 -11.07 -10.62 9.07
C GLY A 207 -12.09 -9.56 9.48
N VAL A 208 -11.72 -8.27 9.43
CA VAL A 208 -12.64 -7.15 9.57
C VAL A 208 -13.50 -7.19 8.30
N PRO A 209 -14.81 -7.50 8.38
CA PRO A 209 -15.66 -7.39 7.19
C PRO A 209 -15.50 -5.98 6.63
N ALA A 210 -15.66 -5.81 5.31
CA ALA A 210 -15.70 -4.50 4.66
C ALA A 210 -16.78 -3.53 5.25
N GLN A 211 -17.48 -3.97 6.29
CA GLN A 211 -18.34 -3.25 7.21
C GLN A 211 -17.56 -2.83 8.47
N ALA A 212 -16.58 -1.96 8.30
CA ALA A 212 -16.39 -0.85 9.24
C ALA A 212 -17.29 0.32 8.79
N GLU A 213 -18.60 0.06 8.61
CA GLU A 213 -19.62 1.12 8.62
C GLU A 213 -19.75 1.73 10.04
N ALA A 214 -19.14 1.09 11.05
CA ALA A 214 -19.01 1.63 12.39
C ALA A 214 -17.94 2.74 12.44
N ALA A 215 -18.41 3.97 12.18
CA ALA A 215 -17.78 5.30 12.40
C ALA A 215 -17.60 6.17 11.14
N PHE A 216 -18.21 5.83 9.99
CA PHE A 216 -18.44 6.86 8.96
C PHE A 216 -19.56 7.78 9.46
N GLU A 217 -19.20 8.77 10.28
CA GLU A 217 -20.10 9.87 10.60
C GLU A 217 -20.08 10.84 9.40
N PRO A 218 -21.17 10.99 8.63
CA PRO A 218 -21.20 11.89 7.47
C PRO A 218 -20.79 13.32 7.84
N GLY A 219 -21.10 13.75 9.08
CA GLY A 219 -20.69 15.06 9.62
C GLY A 219 -19.17 15.25 9.70
N ARG A 220 -18.39 14.20 10.02
CA ARG A 220 -16.93 14.27 10.05
C ARG A 220 -16.32 14.36 8.66
N TRP A 221 -16.95 13.73 7.66
CA TRP A 221 -16.53 13.88 6.27
C TRP A 221 -16.76 15.31 5.77
N GLU A 222 -17.94 15.88 6.02
CA GLU A 222 -18.23 17.26 5.66
C GLU A 222 -17.29 18.25 6.36
N GLU A 223 -16.97 18.00 7.63
CA GLU A 223 -15.98 18.80 8.36
C GLU A 223 -14.58 18.68 7.76
N ALA A 224 -14.14 17.47 7.42
CA ALA A 224 -12.88 17.24 6.73
C ALA A 224 -12.79 18.01 5.40
N CYS A 225 -13.87 18.04 4.60
CA CYS A 225 -13.93 18.87 3.41
C CYS A 225 -13.74 20.35 3.77
N ARG A 226 -14.52 20.89 4.71
CA ARG A 226 -14.40 22.30 5.16
C ARG A 226 -13.00 22.66 5.66
N LEU A 227 -12.29 21.71 6.26
CA LEU A 227 -10.95 21.91 6.82
C LEU A 227 -9.85 21.94 5.76
N THR A 228 -10.05 21.28 4.61
CA THR A 228 -9.02 21.06 3.59
C THR A 228 -9.20 21.88 2.32
N THR A 229 -10.39 22.43 2.06
CA THR A 229 -10.68 23.23 0.85
C THR A 229 -10.44 24.74 1.01
N ARG A 230 -9.72 25.19 2.07
CA ARG A 230 -9.44 26.62 2.32
C ARG A 230 -8.14 27.09 1.69
#